data_AF-A0A496LLV2-F1
#
_entry.id   AF-A0A496LLV2-F1
#
_cell.length_a   1.000
_cell.length_b   1.000
_cell.length_c   1.000
_cell.angle_alpha   90.00
_cell.angle_beta   90.00
_cell.angle_gamma   90.00
#
_symmetry.space_group_name_H-M   'P 1'
#
loop_
_entity.id
_entity.type
_entity.pdbx_description
1 polymer ?
#
loop_
_entity_poly.entity_id
_entity_poly.type
_entity_poly.pdbx_seq_one_letter_code
_entity_poly.pdbx_strand_id
1 'polypeptide(L)' 'MSEPIRMCVICRGRFAKRELHAFLQNFKNISSNRQFYICDGCINQKEKISKYLSKFASSADLGHIKERVLNGCSD' A
#
# COMPACT_ATOMS: atom_id res chain seq x y z
N MET A 1 19.14 -15.63 9.65
CA MET A 1 17.78 -15.82 9.11
C MET A 1 17.61 -14.87 7.93
N SER A 2 17.27 -15.36 6.75
CA SER A 2 17.05 -14.50 5.57
C SER A 2 15.75 -13.71 5.73
N GLU A 3 15.81 -12.40 5.54
CA GLU A 3 14.62 -11.55 5.60
C GLU A 3 13.69 -11.83 4.40
N PRO A 4 12.36 -11.93 4.61
CA PRO A 4 11.44 -12.24 3.52
C PRO A 4 11.43 -11.11 2.49
N ILE A 5 11.58 -11.48 1.22
CA ILE A 5 11.45 -10.57 0.07
C ILE A 5 9.98 -10.46 -0.31
N ARG A 6 9.47 -9.23 -0.47
CA ARG A 6 8.10 -8.95 -0.92
C ARG A 6 8.13 -8.05 -2.15
N MET A 7 6.99 -7.95 -2.82
CA MET A 7 6.86 -7.18 -4.05
C MET A 7 6.13 -5.86 -3.79
N CYS A 8 6.71 -4.75 -4.26
CA CYS A 8 6.00 -3.47 -4.32
C CYS A 8 4.87 -3.57 -5.34
N VAL A 9 3.63 -3.30 -4.94
CA VAL A 9 2.47 -3.41 -5.83
C VAL A 9 2.44 -2.35 -6.94
N ILE A 10 3.17 -1.24 -6.74
CA ILE A 10 3.23 -0.12 -7.69
C ILE A 10 4.24 -0.41 -8.81
N CYS A 11 5.50 -0.67 -8.47
CA CYS A 11 6.58 -0.84 -9.45
C CYS A 11 6.91 -2.30 -9.77
N ARG A 12 6.28 -3.27 -9.08
CA ARG A 12 6.58 -4.72 -9.19
C ARG A 12 8.01 -5.13 -8.80
N GLY A 13 8.81 -4.20 -8.28
CA GLY A 13 10.15 -4.49 -7.74
C GLY A 13 10.08 -5.38 -6.51
N ARG A 14 11.13 -6.16 -6.29
CA ARG A 14 11.30 -7.06 -5.14
C ARG A 14 12.26 -6.43 -4.14
N PHE A 15 11.84 -6.35 -2.88
CA PHE A 15 12.57 -5.67 -1.81
C PHE A 15 12.53 -6.49 -0.53
N ALA A 16 13.50 -6.30 0.36
CA ALA A 16 13.40 -6.84 1.70
C ALA A 16 12.21 -6.22 2.43
N LYS A 17 11.57 -6.99 3.33
CA LYS A 17 10.38 -6.54 4.04
C LYS A 17 10.62 -5.21 4.79
N ARG A 18 11.80 -4.99 5.38
CA ARG A 18 12.19 -3.71 6.01
C ARG A 18 12.23 -2.50 5.08
N GLU A 19 12.34 -2.71 3.77
CA GLU A 19 12.38 -1.65 2.74
C GLU A 19 10.99 -1.39 2.14
N LEU A 20 9.94 -1.91 2.79
CA LEU A 20 8.57 -1.86 2.31
C LEU A 20 7.63 -1.42 3.42
N HIS A 21 6.75 -0.50 3.05
CA HIS A 21 5.60 -0.11 3.86
C HIS A 21 4.43 -1.06 3.60
N ALA A 22 3.91 -1.67 4.67
CA ALA A 22 2.77 -2.57 4.61
C ALA A 22 1.47 -1.81 4.87
N PHE A 23 0.45 -2.08 4.06
CA PHE A 23 -0.88 -1.47 4.18
C PHE A 23 -1.95 -2.54 4.20
N LEU A 24 -2.90 -2.40 5.13
CA LEU A 24 -4.07 -3.28 5.20
C LEU A 24 -5.05 -2.94 4.08
N GLN A 25 -5.48 -3.97 3.36
CA GLN A 25 -6.49 -3.88 2.33
C GLN A 25 -7.89 -3.97 2.97
N ASN A 26 -8.30 -2.92 3.68
CA ASN A 26 -9.65 -2.81 4.24
C ASN A 26 -10.62 -2.28 3.18
N PHE A 27 -10.98 -3.11 2.20
CA PHE A 27 -12.14 -2.82 1.37
C PHE A 27 -13.40 -3.18 2.16
N LYS A 28 -14.34 -2.24 2.24
CA LYS A 28 -15.66 -2.44 2.87
C LYS A 28 -16.22 -3.78 2.38
N ASN A 29 -16.45 -4.70 3.32
CA ASN A 29 -17.10 -6.02 3.16
C ASN A 29 -16.23 -7.26 2.93
N ILE A 30 -14.91 -7.24 3.10
CA ILE A 30 -14.18 -8.51 3.12
C ILE A 30 -13.29 -8.57 4.36
N SER A 31 -13.52 -9.60 5.18
CA SER A 31 -12.69 -10.08 6.28
C SER A 31 -11.29 -10.56 5.82
N SER A 32 -10.70 -9.91 4.82
CA SER A 32 -9.38 -10.25 4.32
C SER A 32 -8.34 -9.41 5.05
N ASN A 33 -7.54 -10.07 5.88
CA ASN A 33 -6.29 -9.52 6.42
C ASN A 33 -5.19 -9.42 5.34
N ARG A 34 -5.56 -9.16 4.08
CA ARG A 34 -4.59 -9.02 3.00
C ARG A 34 -3.85 -7.70 3.15
N GLN A 35 -2.54 -7.79 3.16
CA GLN A 35 -1.65 -6.65 3.15
C GLN A 35 -1.07 -6.48 1.74
N PHE A 36 -0.94 -5.24 1.30
CA PHE A 36 -0.11 -4.89 0.14
C PHE A 36 1.10 -4.09 0.60
N TYR A 37 2.17 -4.15 -0.19
CA TYR A 37 3.46 -3.54 0.14
C TYR A 37 3.83 -2.49 -0.89
N ILE A 38 4.36 -1.35 -0.45
CA ILE A 38 4.86 -0.26 -1.29
C ILE A 38 6.29 0.06 -0.85
N CYS A 39 7.22 0.19 -1.79
CA CYS A 39 8.60 0.59 -1.49
C CYS A 39 8.74 2.11 -1.30
N ASP A 40 9.81 2.51 -0.63
CA ASP A 40 10.16 3.92 -0.35
C ASP A 40 10.21 4.79 -1.61
N GLY A 41 10.65 4.21 -2.73
CA GLY A 41 10.68 4.92 -4.01
C GLY A 41 9.28 5.25 -4.53
N CYS A 42 8.28 4.43 -4.22
CA CYS A 42 6.90 4.60 -4.70
C CYS A 42 6.00 5.31 -3.68
N ILE A 43 6.29 5.23 -2.37
CA ILE A 43 5.42 5.78 -1.32
C ILE A 43 5.26 7.31 -1.42
N ASN A 44 6.30 7.99 -1.90
CA ASN A 44 6.28 9.44 -2.07
C ASN A 44 5.66 9.89 -3.41
N GLN A 45 5.27 8.96 -4.29
CA GLN A 45 4.73 9.26 -5.61
C GLN A 45 3.20 9.23 -5.60
N LYS A 46 2.59 10.33 -5.12
CA LYS A 46 1.14 10.50 -4.97
C LYS A 46 0.34 10.06 -6.19
N GLU A 47 0.77 10.41 -7.40
CA GLU A 47 0.08 10.05 -8.64
C GLU A 47 0.07 8.53 -8.90
N LYS A 48 1.20 7.85 -8.69
CA LYS A 48 1.30 6.40 -8.89
C LYS A 48 0.43 5.64 -7.90
N ILE A 49 0.44 6.07 -6.64
CA ILE A 49 -0.40 5.48 -5.59
C ILE A 49 -1.87 5.72 -5.91
N SER A 50 -2.26 6.95 -6.25
CA SER A 50 -3.63 7.29 -6.63
C SER A 50 -4.12 6.44 -7.79
N LYS A 51 -3.31 6.27 -8.83
CA LYS A 51 -3.64 5.46 -10.02
C LYS A 51 -3.74 3.98 -9.73
N TYR A 52 -2.94 3.46 -8.79
CA TYR A 52 -3.06 2.07 -8.36
C TYR A 52 -4.32 1.88 -7.55
N LEU A 53 -4.53 2.69 -6.51
CA LEU A 53 -5.67 2.58 -5.61
C LEU A 53 -7.01 2.80 -6.32
N SER A 54 -7.09 3.67 -7.33
CA SER A 54 -8.31 3.87 -8.12
C SER A 54 -8.78 2.62 -8.86
N LYS A 55 -7.92 1.61 -9.04
CA LYS A 55 -8.31 0.31 -9.63
C LYS A 55 -9.05 -0.60 -8.65
N PHE A 56 -8.96 -0.31 -7.35
CA PHE A 56 -9.47 -1.18 -6.30
C PHE A 56 -10.48 -0.47 -5.38
N ALA A 57 -10.47 0.85 -5.33
CA ALA A 57 -11.34 1.65 -4.48
C ALA A 57 -12.46 2.32 -5.28
N SER A 58 -13.66 2.35 -4.70
CA SER A 58 -14.67 3.36 -5.07
C SER A 58 -14.12 4.76 -4.74
N SER A 59 -14.61 5.82 -5.39
CA SER A 59 -14.14 7.20 -5.16
C SER A 59 -14.18 7.62 -3.68
N ALA A 60 -15.12 7.07 -2.91
CA ALA A 60 -15.24 7.31 -1.47
C ALA A 60 -14.14 6.64 -0.62
N ASP A 61 -13.69 5.43 -1.00
CA ASP A 61 -12.65 4.71 -0.27
C ASP A 61 -11.24 5.22 -0.60
N LEU A 62 -11.06 5.82 -1.79
CA LEU A 62 -9.79 6.38 -2.23
C LEU A 62 -9.32 7.53 -1.33
N GLY A 63 -10.24 8.36 -0.83
CA GLY A 63 -9.95 9.47 0.09
C GLY A 63 -9.37 8.98 1.42
N HIS A 64 -10.05 8.02 2.05
CA HIS A 64 -9.61 7.41 3.31
C HIS A 64 -8.27 6.68 3.17
N ILE A 65 -8.03 5.97 2.06
CA ILE A 65 -6.76 5.26 1.87
C ILE A 65 -5.63 6.27 1.61
N LYS A 66 -5.86 7.31 0.79
CA LYS A 66 -4.87 8.37 0.58
C LYS A 66 -4.47 9.04 1.88
N GLU A 67 -5.43 9.35 2.73
CA GLU A 67 -5.18 9.97 4.02
C GLU A 67 -4.35 9.06 4.94
N ARG A 68 -4.67 7.76 5.03
CA ARG A 68 -3.89 6.81 5.85
C ARG A 68 -2.49 6.52 5.30
N VAL A 69 -2.33 6.51 3.98
CA VAL A 69 -1.04 6.30 3.31
C VAL A 69 -0.13 7.53 3.44
N LEU A 70 -0.71 8.74 3.35
CA LEU A 70 0.04 10.00 3.37
C LEU A 70 0.26 10.56 4.77
N ASN A 71 -0.66 10.31 5.71
CA ASN A 71 -0.55 10.78 7.09
C ASN A 71 0.07 9.74 8.03
N GLY A 72 0.55 8.60 7.50
CA GLY A 72 1.32 7.58 8.21
C GLY A 72 0.85 7.38 9.65
N CYS A 73 -0.24 6.62 9.86
CA CYS A 73 -0.64 6.29 11.23
C CYS A 73 0.51 5.53 11.92
N SER A 74 1.17 6.24 12.84
CA SER A 74 1.69 5.65 14.07
C SER A 74 0.47 5.20 14.86
N ASP A 75 0.48 3.96 15.34
CA ASP A 75 -0.48 3.44 16.32
C ASP A 75 -0.56 4.37 17.55
#